data_AF-A0A938KHQ8-F1
#
_entry.id   AF-A0A938KHQ8-F1
#
_cell.length_a   1.000
_cell.length_b   1.000
_cell.length_c   1.000
_cell.angle_alpha   90.00
_cell.angle_beta   90.00
_cell.angle_gamma   90.00
#
_symmetry.space_group_name_H-M   'P 1'
#
loop_
_entity.id
_entity.type
_entity.pdbx_description
1 polymer ?
#
loop_
_entity_poly.entity_id
_entity_poly.type
_entity_poly.pdbx_seq_one_letter_code
_entity_poly.pdbx_strand_id
1 'polypeptide(L)'
;MKTQFSSIHVASILCFATLQNLPANFAGAVVSYAPGSAPSRYQNPSAALGAPDPISVSSGFTSPVSPFSPAFTPSQLVSIGAGGSLTLEMAALIDNNLSHPYGLDFIIFGNNGFEVGNFQDPEDQWRTDGALFNFDAPGSSTVWVSENNVDFFELKAPSGMASTVDGFYPTDASGNFLLPVKPLFKGDDFAGKNLAELREMYAGSAGGTGFDLDWAKQA
;
A
#
# COMPACT_ATOMS: atom_id res chain seq x y z
N MET A 1 -3.65 29.17 0.45
CA MET A 1 -4.76 30.14 0.64
C MET A 1 -4.70 30.66 2.07
N LYS A 2 -4.64 31.99 2.30
CA LYS A 2 -4.44 32.58 3.66
C LYS A 2 -5.79 32.88 4.33
N THR A 3 -5.92 32.52 5.60
CA THR A 3 -7.06 32.90 6.45
C THR A 3 -6.55 33.45 7.78
N GLN A 4 -7.08 34.58 8.22
CA GLN A 4 -6.70 35.27 9.46
C GLN A 4 -7.91 35.26 10.43
N PHE A 5 -7.68 35.01 11.72
CA PHE A 5 -8.72 35.07 12.76
C PHE A 5 -8.23 35.89 13.96
N SER A 6 -9.11 36.72 14.54
CA SER A 6 -8.87 37.48 15.77
C SER A 6 -10.01 37.22 16.76
N SER A 7 -9.68 36.96 18.03
CA SER A 7 -10.60 36.81 19.15
C SER A 7 -9.94 37.30 20.44
N ILE A 8 -10.65 38.12 21.22
CA ILE A 8 -10.33 38.49 22.60
C ILE A 8 -11.40 37.81 23.47
N HIS A 9 -11.02 36.73 24.17
CA HIS A 9 -11.44 36.30 25.51
C HIS A 9 -10.96 34.87 25.79
N VAL A 10 -10.62 34.60 27.05
CA VAL A 10 -9.89 33.42 27.54
C VAL A 10 -10.84 32.25 27.87
N ALA A 11 -10.33 31.05 27.59
CA ALA A 11 -10.70 29.72 28.10
C ALA A 11 -11.92 29.01 27.49
N SER A 12 -11.64 28.17 26.48
CA SER A 12 -11.68 26.70 26.58
C SER A 12 -11.28 26.12 25.22
N ILE A 13 -10.02 25.71 25.05
CA ILE A 13 -9.63 24.92 23.88
C ILE A 13 -10.07 23.49 24.17
N LEU A 14 -11.32 23.16 23.81
CA LEU A 14 -11.57 21.82 23.30
C LEU A 14 -10.86 21.76 21.95
N CYS A 15 -9.66 21.22 21.95
CA CYS A 15 -9.04 20.75 20.72
C CYS A 15 -9.85 19.51 20.32
N PHE A 16 -10.96 19.71 19.61
CA PHE A 16 -11.34 18.70 18.64
C PHE A 16 -10.20 18.69 17.62
N ALA A 17 -9.20 17.84 17.84
CA ALA A 17 -8.56 17.21 16.71
C ALA A 17 -9.73 16.51 16.01
N THR A 18 -10.31 17.19 15.02
CA THR A 18 -11.09 16.52 14.00
C THR A 18 -10.23 15.35 13.59
N LEU A 19 -10.68 14.12 13.87
CA LEU A 19 -10.10 12.91 13.29
C LEU A 19 -9.80 13.28 11.84
N GLN A 20 -8.50 13.37 11.52
CA GLN A 20 -8.08 13.78 10.20
C GLN A 20 -8.82 12.88 9.22
N ASN A 21 -9.37 13.53 8.21
CA ASN A 21 -10.20 12.98 7.16
C ASN A 21 -9.49 11.73 6.58
N LEU A 22 -9.74 10.53 7.13
CA LEU A 22 -9.17 9.28 6.63
C LEU A 22 -9.31 9.15 5.11
N PRO A 23 -10.42 9.54 4.45
CA PRO A 23 -10.50 9.46 2.99
C PRO A 23 -9.54 10.41 2.24
N ALA A 24 -8.99 11.46 2.86
CA ALA A 24 -8.14 12.44 2.17
C ALA A 24 -6.73 11.91 1.88
N ASN A 25 -6.25 10.88 2.59
CA ASN A 25 -4.88 10.38 2.46
C ASN A 25 -4.74 9.18 1.52
N PHE A 26 -5.82 8.79 0.81
CA PHE A 26 -5.85 7.64 -0.09
C PHE A 26 -6.38 8.05 -1.47
N ALA A 27 -6.43 7.09 -2.40
CA ALA A 27 -7.11 7.27 -3.67
C ALA A 27 -8.60 7.60 -3.44
N GLY A 28 -9.05 8.70 -4.06
CA GLY A 28 -10.40 9.22 -3.92
C GLY A 28 -11.30 8.93 -5.12
N ALA A 29 -10.72 8.75 -6.31
CA ALA A 29 -11.48 8.48 -7.52
C ALA A 29 -10.75 7.57 -8.51
N VAL A 30 -11.53 6.88 -9.33
CA VAL A 30 -11.04 6.15 -10.51
C VAL A 30 -11.16 7.07 -11.71
N VAL A 31 -10.04 7.43 -12.32
CA VAL A 31 -9.99 8.25 -13.54
C VAL A 31 -10.25 7.38 -14.77
N SER A 32 -9.55 6.24 -14.85
CA SER A 32 -9.71 5.28 -15.93
C SER A 32 -9.32 3.87 -15.49
N TYR A 33 -9.92 2.86 -16.10
CA TYR A 33 -9.57 1.46 -15.86
C TYR A 33 -9.71 0.66 -17.15
N ALA A 34 -8.63 -0.02 -17.54
CA ALA A 34 -8.59 -1.02 -18.58
C ALA A 34 -8.12 -2.34 -17.93
N PRO A 35 -8.99 -3.35 -17.79
CA PRO A 35 -8.64 -4.57 -17.03
C PRO A 35 -7.53 -5.41 -17.66
N GLY A 36 -7.25 -5.25 -18.96
CA GLY A 36 -6.35 -6.14 -19.70
C GLY A 36 -6.82 -7.59 -19.59
N SER A 37 -5.90 -8.51 -19.31
CA SER A 37 -6.22 -9.93 -19.07
C SER A 37 -6.71 -10.25 -17.64
N ALA A 38 -7.13 -9.25 -16.84
CA ALA A 38 -7.52 -9.48 -15.45
C ALA A 38 -8.72 -10.44 -15.35
N PRO A 39 -8.77 -11.33 -14.33
CA PRO A 39 -9.94 -12.18 -14.10
C PRO A 39 -11.18 -11.35 -13.76
N SER A 40 -12.32 -11.67 -14.37
CA SER A 40 -13.58 -10.89 -14.27
C SER A 40 -14.03 -10.62 -12.84
N ARG A 41 -13.75 -11.55 -11.90
CA ARG A 41 -14.13 -11.40 -10.49
C ARG A 41 -13.38 -10.30 -9.74
N TYR A 42 -12.28 -9.77 -10.27
CA TYR A 42 -11.47 -8.70 -9.68
C TYR A 42 -11.42 -7.44 -10.57
N GLN A 43 -12.43 -7.23 -11.41
CA GLN A 43 -12.49 -6.07 -12.32
C GLN A 43 -13.31 -4.90 -11.75
N ASN A 44 -13.43 -4.79 -10.42
CA ASN A 44 -14.08 -3.65 -9.77
C ASN A 44 -13.03 -2.60 -9.37
N PRO A 45 -12.81 -1.51 -10.15
CA PRO A 45 -11.76 -0.54 -9.85
C PRO A 45 -12.04 0.27 -8.58
N SER A 46 -13.29 0.32 -8.09
CA SER A 46 -13.60 0.98 -6.83
C SER A 46 -13.00 0.28 -5.61
N ALA A 47 -12.53 -0.97 -5.74
CA ALA A 47 -11.82 -1.69 -4.67
C ALA A 47 -10.45 -1.08 -4.32
N ALA A 48 -9.87 -0.23 -5.19
CA ALA A 48 -8.63 0.48 -4.92
C ALA A 48 -8.81 1.84 -4.23
N LEU A 49 -10.04 2.24 -3.92
CA LEU A 49 -10.32 3.54 -3.29
C LEU A 49 -10.32 3.42 -1.77
N GLY A 50 -9.85 4.47 -1.10
CA GLY A 50 -9.79 4.53 0.35
C GLY A 50 -8.66 3.68 0.95
N ALA A 51 -8.74 3.47 2.26
CA ALA A 51 -7.76 2.67 3.00
C ALA A 51 -7.93 1.17 2.68
N PRO A 52 -6.84 0.38 2.72
CA PRO A 52 -6.96 -1.08 2.68
C PRO A 52 -7.90 -1.61 3.77
N ASP A 53 -8.69 -2.63 3.43
CA ASP A 53 -9.61 -3.27 4.38
C ASP A 53 -8.81 -4.16 5.35
N PRO A 54 -8.95 -3.99 6.67
CA PRO A 54 -8.20 -4.78 7.64
C PRO A 54 -8.64 -6.24 7.75
N ILE A 55 -9.81 -6.63 7.21
CA ILE A 55 -10.39 -7.96 7.41
C ILE A 55 -10.91 -8.52 6.09
N SER A 56 -10.46 -9.73 5.75
CA SER A 56 -11.00 -10.47 4.62
C SER A 56 -12.16 -11.37 5.07
N VAL A 57 -13.32 -11.20 4.44
CA VAL A 57 -14.54 -11.97 4.74
C VAL A 57 -15.02 -12.72 3.50
N SER A 58 -15.11 -14.04 3.59
CA SER A 58 -15.80 -14.88 2.59
C SER A 58 -16.62 -15.95 3.29
N SER A 59 -17.53 -16.61 2.58
CA SER A 59 -18.47 -17.58 3.15
C SER A 59 -17.80 -18.61 4.06
N GLY A 60 -17.93 -18.44 5.38
CA GLY A 60 -17.37 -19.33 6.40
C GLY A 60 -15.93 -19.06 6.83
N PHE A 61 -15.27 -18.01 6.30
CA PHE A 61 -13.91 -17.64 6.65
C PHE A 61 -13.79 -16.13 6.87
N THR A 62 -13.31 -15.74 8.04
CA THR A 62 -12.98 -14.36 8.40
C THR A 62 -11.59 -14.34 8.98
N SER A 63 -10.70 -13.56 8.37
CA SER A 63 -9.31 -13.45 8.80
C SER A 63 -8.85 -12.01 8.74
N PRO A 64 -8.10 -11.51 9.74
CA PRO A 64 -7.33 -10.29 9.60
C PRO A 64 -6.41 -10.38 8.38
N VAL A 65 -6.20 -9.26 7.69
CA VAL A 65 -5.16 -9.16 6.67
C VAL A 65 -3.81 -9.09 7.36
N SER A 66 -2.93 -10.03 7.05
CA SER A 66 -1.59 -10.14 7.61
C SER A 66 -0.57 -10.52 6.53
N PRO A 67 0.74 -10.40 6.83
CA PRO A 67 1.78 -10.86 5.92
C PRO A 67 1.68 -12.34 5.53
N PHE A 68 0.99 -13.19 6.31
CA PHE A 68 0.77 -14.59 5.97
C PHE A 68 -0.66 -14.90 5.49
N SER A 69 -1.60 -13.97 5.68
CA SER A 69 -3.00 -14.08 5.27
C SER A 69 -3.40 -12.83 4.47
N PRO A 70 -2.96 -12.72 3.20
CA PRO A 70 -3.20 -11.52 2.40
C PRO A 70 -4.69 -11.34 2.09
N ALA A 71 -5.06 -10.11 1.75
CA ALA A 71 -6.39 -9.80 1.24
C ALA A 71 -6.71 -10.64 0.00
N PHE A 72 -7.95 -11.13 -0.11
CA PHE A 72 -8.32 -12.05 -1.20
C PHE A 72 -9.72 -11.81 -1.78
N THR A 73 -10.53 -10.93 -1.21
CA THR A 73 -11.93 -10.77 -1.66
C THR A 73 -12.06 -9.76 -2.80
N PRO A 74 -13.06 -9.92 -3.70
CA PRO A 74 -13.35 -8.95 -4.77
C PRO A 74 -13.64 -7.52 -4.33
N SER A 75 -14.03 -7.30 -3.07
CA SER A 75 -14.26 -5.96 -2.52
C SER A 75 -12.97 -5.29 -2.06
N GLN A 76 -11.91 -6.06 -1.83
CA GLN A 76 -10.60 -5.57 -1.36
C GLN A 76 -9.59 -5.42 -2.49
N LEU A 77 -9.78 -6.15 -3.60
CA LEU A 77 -8.81 -6.26 -4.67
C LEU A 77 -9.39 -5.84 -6.02
N VAL A 78 -8.61 -5.07 -6.76
CA VAL A 78 -8.74 -4.92 -8.22
C VAL A 78 -7.50 -5.50 -8.88
N SER A 79 -7.67 -6.28 -9.95
CA SER A 79 -6.56 -6.80 -10.74
C SER A 79 -6.33 -5.96 -12.00
N ILE A 80 -5.06 -5.76 -12.33
CA ILE A 80 -4.62 -5.20 -13.61
C ILE A 80 -3.92 -6.34 -14.35
N GLY A 81 -4.58 -6.88 -15.38
CA GLY A 81 -3.98 -7.96 -16.17
C GLY A 81 -2.97 -7.44 -17.18
N ALA A 82 -2.28 -8.35 -17.85
CA ALA A 82 -1.35 -8.02 -18.92
C ALA A 82 -2.04 -7.12 -19.98
N GLY A 83 -1.36 -6.01 -20.31
CA GLY A 83 -1.88 -4.97 -21.22
C GLY A 83 -2.98 -4.08 -20.64
N GLY A 84 -3.29 -4.20 -19.34
CA GLY A 84 -4.23 -3.34 -18.63
C GLY A 84 -3.57 -2.13 -17.97
N SER A 85 -4.40 -1.26 -17.41
CA SER A 85 -4.00 -0.10 -16.62
C SER A 85 -5.12 0.33 -15.66
N LEU A 86 -4.73 0.99 -14.57
CA LEU A 86 -5.65 1.66 -13.65
C LEU A 86 -5.06 3.04 -13.33
N THR A 87 -5.84 4.08 -13.55
CA THR A 87 -5.47 5.45 -13.17
C THR A 87 -6.38 5.89 -12.03
N LEU A 88 -5.75 6.23 -10.91
CA LEU A 88 -6.43 6.73 -9.71
C LEU A 88 -6.08 8.19 -9.50
N GLU A 89 -7.04 8.95 -8.97
CA GLU A 89 -6.83 10.30 -8.47
C GLU A 89 -6.79 10.25 -6.95
N MET A 90 -5.75 10.84 -6.37
CA MET A 90 -5.60 10.95 -4.92
C MET A 90 -6.61 11.95 -4.36
N ALA A 91 -7.21 11.65 -3.21
CA ALA A 91 -8.19 12.54 -2.58
C ALA A 91 -7.57 13.86 -2.09
N ALA A 92 -6.25 13.88 -1.89
CA ALA A 92 -5.45 15.08 -1.68
C ALA A 92 -4.21 15.05 -2.57
N LEU A 93 -3.66 16.23 -2.85
CA LEU A 93 -2.37 16.37 -3.51
C LEU A 93 -1.29 15.67 -2.69
N ILE A 94 -0.48 14.84 -3.36
CA ILE A 94 0.77 14.31 -2.80
C ILE A 94 1.86 15.35 -3.07
N ASP A 95 2.56 15.82 -2.04
CA ASP A 95 3.76 16.63 -2.18
C ASP A 95 5.01 15.76 -2.10
N ASN A 96 6.02 16.10 -2.92
CA ASN A 96 7.35 15.54 -2.74
C ASN A 96 8.02 16.21 -1.53
N ASN A 97 8.30 15.44 -0.48
CA ASN A 97 8.80 16.01 0.76
C ASN A 97 9.82 15.09 1.45
N LEU A 98 11.07 15.56 1.54
CA LEU A 98 12.17 14.84 2.20
C LEU A 98 11.94 14.57 3.71
N SER A 99 10.96 15.23 4.34
CA SER A 99 10.58 14.93 5.73
C SER A 99 9.64 13.72 5.86
N HIS A 100 9.10 13.22 4.74
CA HIS A 100 8.38 11.95 4.73
C HIS A 100 9.30 10.79 5.16
N PRO A 101 8.77 9.77 5.86
CA PRO A 101 9.56 8.63 6.28
C PRO A 101 10.31 7.99 5.11
N TYR A 102 11.64 7.94 5.25
CA TYR A 102 12.57 7.44 4.21
C TYR A 102 12.54 8.23 2.89
N GLY A 103 11.94 9.42 2.87
CA GLY A 103 11.74 10.23 1.67
C GLY A 103 10.69 9.69 0.71
N LEU A 104 9.80 8.79 1.14
CA LEU A 104 8.78 8.17 0.29
C LEU A 104 7.44 8.92 0.45
N ASP A 105 6.85 9.33 -0.66
CA ASP A 105 5.69 10.22 -0.70
C ASP A 105 4.35 9.48 -0.70
N PHE A 106 4.31 8.25 -1.23
CA PHE A 106 3.09 7.44 -1.22
C PHE A 106 3.39 5.93 -1.19
N ILE A 107 2.37 5.14 -0.90
CA ILE A 107 2.46 3.68 -0.73
C ILE A 107 1.47 3.00 -1.66
N ILE A 108 1.91 1.94 -2.35
CA ILE A 108 1.04 1.02 -3.08
C ILE A 108 0.93 -0.27 -2.29
N PHE A 109 -0.30 -0.66 -1.95
CA PHE A 109 -0.60 -1.92 -1.29
C PHE A 109 -0.92 -3.00 -2.31
N GLY A 110 -0.17 -4.08 -2.24
CA GLY A 110 -0.33 -5.27 -3.04
C GLY A 110 -1.16 -6.36 -2.38
N ASN A 111 -1.33 -7.49 -3.07
CA ASN A 111 -2.01 -8.68 -2.51
C ASN A 111 -1.08 -9.87 -2.25
N ASN A 112 0.24 -9.69 -2.36
CA ASN A 112 1.21 -10.72 -2.02
C ASN A 112 1.26 -10.98 -0.49
N GLY A 113 1.67 -12.21 -0.15
CA GLY A 113 1.90 -12.67 1.21
C GLY A 113 3.12 -13.61 1.24
N PHE A 114 3.71 -13.81 2.41
CA PHE A 114 4.84 -14.71 2.59
C PHE A 114 4.38 -16.18 2.60
N GLU A 115 5.11 -17.03 1.87
CA GLU A 115 4.93 -18.48 1.95
C GLU A 115 5.42 -19.00 3.30
N VAL A 116 4.77 -20.05 3.80
CA VAL A 116 5.10 -20.68 5.08
C VAL A 116 5.09 -22.20 4.92
N GLY A 117 6.08 -22.87 5.52
CA GLY A 117 6.21 -24.33 5.43
C GLY A 117 5.33 -25.09 6.43
N ASN A 118 4.81 -24.42 7.45
CA ASN A 118 4.13 -25.01 8.61
C ASN A 118 2.68 -24.53 8.78
N PHE A 119 1.93 -24.47 7.68
CA PHE A 119 0.55 -23.95 7.65
C PHE A 119 -0.46 -24.73 8.51
N GLN A 120 -0.09 -25.89 9.05
CA GLN A 120 -0.95 -26.66 9.97
C GLN A 120 -0.91 -26.12 11.40
N ASP A 121 0.12 -25.36 11.75
CA ASP A 121 0.25 -24.73 13.06
C ASP A 121 -0.63 -23.47 13.13
N PRO A 122 -0.90 -22.92 14.33
CA PRO A 122 -1.44 -21.56 14.46
C PRO A 122 -0.52 -20.50 13.80
N GLU A 123 -1.11 -19.45 13.25
CA GLU A 123 -0.40 -18.41 12.47
C GLU A 123 0.75 -17.73 13.23
N ASP A 124 0.62 -17.57 14.55
CA ASP A 124 1.66 -16.99 15.41
C ASP A 124 2.94 -17.85 15.49
N GLN A 125 2.87 -19.11 15.04
CA GLN A 125 3.99 -20.04 14.95
C GLN A 125 4.53 -20.19 13.52
N TRP A 126 3.87 -19.60 12.53
CA TRP A 126 4.31 -19.69 11.15
C TRP A 126 5.64 -18.98 10.96
N ARG A 127 6.48 -19.58 10.11
CA ARG A 127 7.77 -19.00 9.69
C ARG A 127 7.87 -19.05 8.19
N THR A 128 8.23 -17.92 7.60
CA THR A 128 8.52 -17.84 6.17
C THR A 128 9.97 -18.19 5.88
N ASP A 129 10.24 -18.72 4.70
CA ASP A 129 11.58 -18.84 4.13
C ASP A 129 12.00 -17.60 3.34
N GLY A 130 11.16 -16.55 3.32
CA GLY A 130 11.38 -15.31 2.58
C GLY A 130 10.76 -15.31 1.19
N ALA A 131 10.14 -16.40 0.74
CA ALA A 131 9.40 -16.44 -0.52
C ALA A 131 8.01 -15.78 -0.38
N LEU A 132 7.52 -15.20 -1.48
CA LEU A 132 6.17 -14.65 -1.58
C LEU A 132 5.28 -15.60 -2.40
N PHE A 133 3.98 -15.60 -2.12
CA PHE A 133 2.96 -16.12 -3.05
C PHE A 133 3.13 -15.37 -4.38
N ASN A 134 3.74 -15.98 -5.38
CA ASN A 134 3.96 -15.31 -6.66
C ASN A 134 2.66 -15.30 -7.47
N PHE A 135 1.87 -14.22 -7.34
CA PHE A 135 0.75 -13.95 -8.25
C PHE A 135 1.22 -13.29 -9.56
N ASP A 136 2.26 -12.45 -9.47
CA ASP A 136 2.97 -11.84 -10.61
C ASP A 136 4.48 -11.82 -10.32
N ALA A 137 5.30 -11.83 -11.37
CA ALA A 137 6.73 -11.65 -11.20
C ALA A 137 7.00 -10.23 -10.67
N PRO A 138 7.80 -10.05 -9.60
CA PRO A 138 8.12 -8.71 -9.07
C PRO A 138 8.62 -7.78 -10.17
N GLY A 139 8.01 -6.60 -10.29
CA GLY A 139 8.41 -5.56 -11.25
C GLY A 139 7.81 -5.71 -12.64
N SER A 140 6.85 -6.62 -12.81
CA SER A 140 6.01 -6.70 -14.00
C SER A 140 5.10 -5.48 -14.18
N SER A 141 4.68 -4.87 -13.08
CA SER A 141 3.94 -3.61 -13.04
C SER A 141 4.89 -2.40 -12.99
N THR A 142 4.56 -1.36 -13.76
CA THR A 142 5.23 -0.06 -13.73
C THR A 142 4.30 0.98 -13.11
N VAL A 143 4.88 1.98 -12.43
CA VAL A 143 4.14 3.03 -11.75
C VAL A 143 4.40 4.35 -12.46
N TRP A 144 3.33 5.08 -12.75
CA TRP A 144 3.37 6.35 -13.46
C TRP A 144 2.59 7.40 -12.66
N VAL A 145 3.10 8.63 -12.65
CA VAL A 145 2.47 9.76 -11.97
C VAL A 145 2.21 10.90 -12.95
N SER A 146 1.18 11.70 -12.68
CA SER A 146 0.80 12.86 -13.48
C SER A 146 0.18 13.92 -12.58
N GLU A 147 0.52 15.19 -12.81
CA GLU A 147 -0.13 16.33 -12.15
C GLU A 147 -1.42 16.76 -12.90
N ASN A 148 -1.52 16.48 -14.20
CA ASN A 148 -2.55 17.04 -15.08
C ASN A 148 -3.40 15.99 -15.80
N ASN A 149 -3.20 14.70 -15.51
CA ASN A 149 -3.84 13.56 -16.20
C ASN A 149 -3.58 13.51 -17.73
N VAL A 150 -2.53 14.17 -18.20
CA VAL A 150 -2.13 14.22 -19.62
C VAL A 150 -0.69 13.77 -19.77
N ASP A 151 0.22 14.39 -19.03
CA ASP A 151 1.65 14.09 -19.04
C ASP A 151 1.96 13.10 -17.93
N PHE A 152 2.38 11.90 -18.30
CA PHE A 152 2.71 10.84 -17.36
C PHE A 152 4.22 10.58 -17.34
N PHE A 153 4.75 10.42 -16.13
CA PHE A 153 6.16 10.17 -15.87
C PHE A 153 6.31 8.85 -15.15
N GLU A 154 7.16 7.96 -15.66
CA GLU A 154 7.39 6.67 -15.02
C GLU A 154 8.29 6.86 -13.79
N LEU A 155 7.91 6.25 -12.67
CA LEU A 155 8.75 6.21 -11.47
C LEU A 155 9.78 5.08 -11.60
N LYS A 156 11.07 5.46 -11.58
CA LYS A 156 12.19 4.52 -11.63
C LYS A 156 12.97 4.57 -10.33
N ALA A 157 12.68 3.63 -9.42
CA ALA A 157 13.39 3.51 -8.16
C ALA A 157 14.92 3.42 -8.38
N PRO A 158 15.74 4.14 -7.59
CA PRO A 158 17.19 4.03 -7.63
C PRO A 158 17.68 2.60 -7.37
N SER A 159 18.85 2.25 -7.93
CA SER A 159 19.47 0.95 -7.69
C SER A 159 19.67 0.70 -6.19
N GLY A 160 19.26 -0.47 -5.72
CA GLY A 160 19.36 -0.87 -4.32
C GLY A 160 18.14 -0.54 -3.46
N MET A 161 17.15 0.21 -3.97
CA MET A 161 15.85 0.34 -3.31
C MET A 161 14.96 -0.86 -3.63
N ALA A 162 14.32 -1.41 -2.61
CA ALA A 162 13.36 -2.51 -2.75
C ALA A 162 11.94 -2.00 -3.07
N SER A 163 11.83 -0.98 -3.92
CA SER A 163 10.55 -0.38 -4.31
C SER A 163 10.00 -0.98 -5.59
N THR A 164 9.39 -2.15 -5.44
CA THR A 164 8.73 -2.89 -6.52
C THR A 164 7.26 -3.13 -6.15
N VAL A 165 6.33 -2.87 -7.08
CA VAL A 165 4.90 -3.19 -6.88
C VAL A 165 4.75 -4.69 -6.62
N ASP A 166 3.90 -5.04 -5.65
CA ASP A 166 3.74 -6.41 -5.15
C ASP A 166 5.06 -7.05 -4.68
N GLY A 167 6.07 -6.23 -4.35
CA GLY A 167 7.33 -6.68 -3.81
C GLY A 167 7.25 -7.11 -2.34
N PHE A 168 8.42 -7.15 -1.71
CA PHE A 168 8.60 -7.67 -0.35
C PHE A 168 8.05 -6.77 0.77
N TYR A 169 6.78 -6.36 0.75
CA TYR A 169 6.11 -5.72 1.89
C TYR A 169 4.63 -6.12 1.99
N PRO A 170 4.28 -7.42 2.19
CA PRO A 170 2.90 -7.84 2.41
C PRO A 170 2.15 -7.01 3.45
N THR A 171 0.87 -6.77 3.24
CA THR A 171 0.06 -5.91 4.10
C THR A 171 -0.13 -6.53 5.49
N ASP A 172 0.15 -5.75 6.55
CA ASP A 172 -0.25 -6.04 7.93
C ASP A 172 -1.25 -5.00 8.41
N ALA A 173 -2.52 -5.37 8.48
CA ALA A 173 -3.60 -4.46 8.84
C ALA A 173 -3.53 -3.92 10.28
N SER A 174 -2.64 -4.47 11.13
CA SER A 174 -2.41 -3.93 12.47
C SER A 174 -1.48 -2.71 12.50
N GLY A 175 -0.79 -2.43 11.39
CA GLY A 175 0.13 -1.29 11.24
C GLY A 175 -0.55 0.00 10.77
N ASN A 176 0.25 1.03 10.59
CA ASN A 176 -0.17 2.33 10.04
C ASN A 176 -0.05 2.34 8.50
N PHE A 177 -1.19 2.47 7.81
CA PHE A 177 -1.26 2.53 6.34
C PHE A 177 -0.63 3.79 5.72
N LEU A 178 -0.24 4.78 6.52
CA LEU A 178 0.42 6.01 6.07
C LEU A 178 1.92 6.02 6.38
N LEU A 179 2.46 4.93 6.91
CA LEU A 179 3.87 4.79 7.23
C LEU A 179 4.47 3.72 6.30
N PRO A 180 5.41 4.06 5.40
CA PRO A 180 6.05 3.06 4.55
C PRO A 180 6.99 2.16 5.35
N VAL A 181 7.22 0.94 4.86
CA VAL A 181 8.35 0.11 5.33
C VAL A 181 9.65 0.69 4.80
N LYS A 182 10.73 0.53 5.57
CA LYS A 182 12.08 0.90 5.11
C LYS A 182 12.41 0.13 3.81
N PRO A 183 12.71 0.82 2.68
CA PRO A 183 12.76 0.20 1.34
C PRO A 183 14.10 -0.50 1.06
N LEU A 184 14.59 -1.31 2.00
CA LEU A 184 15.89 -1.99 1.92
C LEU A 184 15.79 -3.51 2.06
N PHE A 185 14.71 -4.03 2.64
CA PHE A 185 14.57 -5.46 2.91
C PHE A 185 14.28 -6.25 1.63
N LYS A 186 14.90 -7.42 1.52
CA LYS A 186 14.76 -8.40 0.44
C LYS A 186 14.28 -9.74 1.03
N GLY A 187 13.90 -10.69 0.18
CA GLY A 187 13.40 -12.01 0.60
C GLY A 187 14.26 -12.68 1.68
N ASP A 188 15.58 -12.74 1.49
CA ASP A 188 16.51 -13.35 2.45
C ASP A 188 16.49 -12.70 3.85
N ASP A 189 16.14 -11.40 3.95
CA ASP A 189 16.03 -10.70 5.24
C ASP A 189 14.84 -11.21 6.07
N PHE A 190 13.82 -11.78 5.42
CA PHE A 190 12.61 -12.31 6.04
C PHE A 190 12.70 -13.81 6.36
N ALA A 191 13.72 -14.51 5.87
CA ALA A 191 13.88 -15.94 6.08
C ALA A 191 13.96 -16.30 7.58
N GLY A 192 13.15 -17.28 7.97
CA GLY A 192 13.01 -17.75 9.35
C GLY A 192 12.16 -16.85 10.25
N LYS A 193 11.64 -15.71 9.77
CA LYS A 193 10.86 -14.79 10.60
C LYS A 193 9.42 -15.25 10.81
N ASN A 194 8.94 -15.08 12.04
CA ASN A 194 7.51 -15.20 12.36
C ASN A 194 6.80 -13.84 12.30
N LEU A 195 5.48 -13.82 12.48
CA LEU A 195 4.68 -12.61 12.35
C LEU A 195 5.09 -11.48 13.32
N ALA A 196 5.50 -11.81 14.55
CA ALA A 196 5.95 -10.81 15.52
C ALA A 196 7.27 -10.16 15.08
N GLU A 197 8.23 -10.96 14.60
CA GLU A 197 9.50 -10.46 14.08
C GLU A 197 9.30 -9.63 12.80
N LEU A 198 8.36 -10.01 11.91
CA LEU A 198 8.00 -9.22 10.73
C LEU A 198 7.46 -7.84 11.13
N ARG A 199 6.59 -7.77 12.14
CA ARG A 199 6.05 -6.51 12.67
C ARG A 199 7.12 -5.60 13.26
N GLU A 200 8.11 -6.18 13.94
CA GLU A 200 9.27 -5.42 14.43
C GLU A 200 10.06 -4.83 13.26
N MET A 201 10.26 -5.59 12.17
CA MET A 201 10.92 -5.09 10.95
C MET A 201 10.13 -3.98 10.26
N TYR A 202 8.79 -4.04 10.31
CA TYR A 202 7.91 -3.01 9.73
C TYR A 202 7.89 -1.73 10.55
N ALA A 203 8.37 -1.75 11.80
CA ALA A 203 8.49 -0.58 12.67
C ALA A 203 7.18 0.24 12.77
N GLY A 204 6.04 -0.45 12.81
CA GLY A 204 4.71 0.15 12.88
C GLY A 204 4.05 0.46 11.53
N SER A 205 4.71 0.22 10.41
CA SER A 205 4.11 0.26 9.06
C SER A 205 3.09 -0.87 8.87
N ALA A 206 2.06 -0.62 8.05
CA ALA A 206 1.14 -1.65 7.57
C ALA A 206 1.66 -2.44 6.36
N GLY A 207 2.93 -2.29 5.97
CA GLY A 207 3.45 -2.87 4.72
C GLY A 207 3.24 -1.95 3.52
N GLY A 208 3.13 -2.56 2.34
CA GLY A 208 3.05 -1.86 1.07
C GLY A 208 4.40 -1.31 0.59
N THR A 209 4.48 -1.06 -0.71
CA THR A 209 5.69 -0.53 -1.34
C THR A 209 5.62 0.98 -1.42
N GLY A 210 6.58 1.67 -0.80
CA GLY A 210 6.68 3.12 -0.88
C GLY A 210 7.41 3.61 -2.14
N PHE A 211 6.97 4.78 -2.64
CA PHE A 211 7.48 5.44 -3.82
C PHE A 211 7.72 6.93 -3.54
N ASP A 212 8.71 7.50 -4.23
CA ASP A 212 9.12 8.90 -4.14
C ASP A 212 8.95 9.55 -5.53
N LEU A 213 8.34 10.73 -5.54
CA LEU A 213 8.03 11.47 -6.75
C LEU A 213 9.28 11.99 -7.47
N ASP A 214 10.42 12.15 -6.79
CA ASP A 214 11.70 12.49 -7.44
C ASP A 214 12.23 11.36 -8.35
N TRP A 215 11.62 10.17 -8.31
CA TRP A 215 11.95 9.08 -9.22
C TRP A 215 11.27 9.21 -10.58
N ALA A 216 10.41 10.21 -10.76
CA ALA A 216 9.74 10.51 -12.02
C ALA A 216 10.76 10.87 -13.09
N LYS A 217 10.80 10.06 -14.16
CA LYS A 217 11.59 10.36 -15.35
C LYS A 217 10.68 10.61 -16.52
N GLN A 218 11.05 11.59 -17.34
CA GLN A 218 10.40 11.79 -18.63
C GLN A 218 10.62 10.54 -19.49
N ALA A 219 9.53 9.94 -19.96
CA ALA A 219 9.54 8.76 -20.80
C ALA A 219 10.11 9.04 -22.20
#